data_AF-A0A2G2YSW1-F1
#
_entry.id   AF-A0A2G2YSW1-F1
#
_cell.length_a   1.000
_cell.length_b   1.000
_cell.length_c   1.000
_cell.angle_alpha   90.00
_cell.angle_beta   90.00
_cell.angle_gamma   90.00
#
_symmetry.space_group_name_H-M   'P 1'
#
loop_
_entity.id
_entity.type
_entity.pdbx_description
1 polymer ?
#
loop_
_entity_poly.entity_id
_entity_poly.type
_entity_poly.pdbx_seq_one_letter_code
_entity_poly.pdbx_strand_id
1 'polypeptide(L)'
;MANKDQEMKDPISNITPGASGSSSSWSRFPLSSLKLAVEIFDGTGHFSMWQGEVLDFLFQQGLDIAIKEKRPKEVEDRDWSIINRLACGTIQSFLSRE
;
A
#
# COMPACT_ATOMS: atom_id res chain seq x y z
N MET A 1 -56.88 -38.80 16.13
CA MET A 1 -56.04 -39.28 15.01
C MET A 1 -55.32 -38.06 14.42
N ALA A 2 -54.01 -37.87 14.60
CA ALA A 2 -52.88 -38.40 13.80
C ALA A 2 -52.99 -37.95 12.33
N ASN A 3 -52.05 -37.31 11.62
CA ASN A 3 -50.57 -37.25 11.64
C ASN A 3 -50.12 -35.99 10.84
N LYS A 4 -49.14 -35.20 11.31
CA LYS A 4 -47.70 -35.15 10.91
C LYS A 4 -47.36 -34.63 9.50
N ASP A 5 -46.65 -33.50 9.52
CA ASP A 5 -45.43 -33.15 8.78
C ASP A 5 -45.34 -33.43 7.27
N GLN A 6 -45.29 -32.35 6.46
CA GLN A 6 -44.50 -32.38 5.24
C GLN A 6 -43.75 -31.05 5.03
N GLU A 7 -42.42 -31.22 5.09
CA GLU A 7 -41.28 -30.36 4.85
C GLU A 7 -41.35 -29.55 3.54
N MET A 8 -41.24 -28.21 3.62
CA MET A 8 -40.74 -27.38 2.52
C MET A 8 -39.24 -27.20 2.72
N LYS A 9 -38.48 -27.83 1.82
CA LYS A 9 -37.02 -27.86 1.80
C LYS A 9 -36.53 -26.81 0.82
N ASP A 10 -36.06 -25.68 1.32
CA ASP A 10 -35.44 -24.65 0.46
C ASP A 10 -34.04 -25.12 0.01
N PRO A 11 -33.67 -24.97 -1.27
CA PRO A 11 -32.40 -25.42 -1.81
C PRO A 11 -31.26 -24.40 -1.62
N ILE A 12 -30.17 -24.87 -1.01
CA ILE A 12 -28.74 -24.56 -1.23
C ILE A 12 -28.35 -23.10 -1.58
N SER A 13 -27.64 -22.44 -0.66
CA SER A 13 -26.36 -21.80 -1.00
C SER A 13 -25.35 -21.92 0.15
N ASN A 14 -24.64 -23.03 0.08
CA ASN A 14 -23.30 -23.26 0.60
C ASN A 14 -22.34 -22.10 0.28
N ILE A 15 -22.21 -21.13 1.18
CA ILE A 15 -21.05 -20.24 1.19
C ILE A 15 -19.91 -20.96 1.90
N THR A 16 -19.14 -21.70 1.09
CA THR A 16 -17.74 -22.01 1.38
C THR A 16 -17.05 -20.70 1.73
N PRO A 17 -16.31 -20.57 2.86
CA PRO A 17 -15.29 -19.55 2.96
C PRO A 17 -14.14 -20.01 2.05
N GLY A 18 -14.34 -19.86 0.75
CA GLY A 18 -13.23 -19.78 -0.19
C GLY A 18 -12.34 -18.68 0.37
N ALA A 19 -11.09 -19.03 0.67
CA ALA A 19 -10.08 -18.09 1.10
C ALA A 19 -10.12 -16.89 0.16
N SER A 20 -10.79 -15.83 0.60
CA SER A 20 -10.69 -14.52 -0.02
C SER A 20 -9.30 -14.06 0.36
N GLY A 21 -8.32 -14.53 -0.42
CA GLY A 21 -7.04 -13.88 -0.51
C GLY A 21 -7.36 -12.51 -1.05
N SER A 22 -7.69 -11.57 -0.15
CA SER A 22 -7.66 -10.14 -0.43
C SER A 22 -6.24 -9.88 -0.90
N SER A 23 -6.05 -9.93 -2.22
CA SER A 23 -4.83 -9.46 -2.85
C SER A 23 -4.75 -8.01 -2.44
N SER A 24 -3.85 -7.72 -1.50
CA SER A 24 -3.74 -6.37 -0.99
C SER A 24 -3.51 -5.46 -2.18
N SER A 25 -4.33 -4.41 -2.31
CA SER A 25 -4.22 -3.46 -3.41
C SER A 25 -2.82 -2.83 -3.45
N TRP A 26 -2.12 -2.88 -2.32
CA TRP A 26 -0.75 -2.42 -2.14
C TRP A 26 0.32 -3.34 -2.77
N SER A 27 0.01 -4.62 -2.98
CA SER A 27 0.88 -5.54 -3.75
C SER A 27 0.98 -5.18 -5.24
N ARG A 28 0.08 -4.29 -5.71
CA ARG A 28 -0.06 -3.96 -7.13
C ARG A 28 0.33 -2.52 -7.45
N PHE A 29 1.07 -1.79 -6.59
CA PHE A 29 1.61 -0.50 -7.03
C PHE A 29 2.50 -0.76 -8.23
N PRO A 30 2.11 -0.31 -9.43
CA PRO A 30 3.08 -0.20 -10.48
C PRO A 30 4.05 0.86 -9.98
N LEU A 31 5.28 0.48 -9.66
CA LEU A 31 6.36 1.44 -9.52
C LEU A 31 6.48 2.06 -10.90
N SER A 32 5.70 3.12 -11.12
CA SER A 32 5.69 3.82 -12.38
C SER A 32 7.13 4.32 -12.53
N SER A 33 7.73 4.03 -13.68
CA SER A 33 8.98 4.59 -14.12
C SER A 33 8.78 6.09 -14.41
N LEU A 34 8.23 6.82 -13.43
CA LEU A 34 8.31 8.27 -13.36
C LEU A 34 9.80 8.56 -13.31
N LYS A 35 10.29 8.99 -14.46
CA LYS A 35 11.69 9.26 -14.74
C LYS A 35 12.19 10.14 -13.60
N LEU A 36 13.15 9.59 -12.85
CA LEU A 36 13.69 10.09 -11.60
C LEU A 36 14.14 11.55 -11.80
N ALA A 37 13.24 12.50 -11.50
CA ALA A 37 13.42 13.92 -11.75
C ALA A 37 14.01 14.65 -10.54
N VAL A 38 13.96 14.01 -9.38
CA VAL A 38 14.58 14.50 -8.15
C VAL A 38 16.08 14.27 -8.25
N GLU A 39 16.86 15.32 -8.06
CA GLU A 39 18.32 15.22 -8.04
C GLU A 39 18.80 14.47 -6.78
N ILE A 40 19.99 13.86 -6.89
CA ILE A 40 20.65 13.28 -5.72
C ILE A 40 21.11 14.44 -4.83
N PHE A 41 20.73 14.40 -3.56
CA PHE A 41 21.24 15.32 -2.57
C PHE A 41 22.69 14.99 -2.24
N ASP A 42 23.57 15.93 -2.52
CA ASP A 42 25.02 15.80 -2.28
C ASP A 42 25.45 16.46 -0.96
N GLY A 43 24.49 16.91 -0.14
CA GLY A 43 24.75 17.65 1.10
C GLY A 43 24.96 19.15 0.89
N THR A 44 24.92 19.62 -0.35
CA THR A 44 25.06 21.03 -0.75
C THR A 44 23.74 21.54 -1.37
N GLY A 45 23.49 22.84 -1.26
CA GLY A 45 22.30 23.47 -1.86
C GLY A 45 21.07 23.58 -0.94
N HIS A 46 19.90 23.80 -1.54
CA HIS A 46 18.68 24.15 -0.83
C HIS A 46 17.91 22.91 -0.36
N PHE A 47 18.27 22.40 0.82
CA PHE A 47 17.65 21.20 1.42
C PHE A 47 16.12 21.21 1.39
N SER A 48 15.49 22.36 1.65
CA SER A 48 14.02 22.46 1.64
C SER A 48 13.40 22.28 0.25
N MET A 49 14.11 22.65 -0.82
CA MET A 49 13.64 22.41 -2.20
C MET A 49 13.71 20.92 -2.49
N TRP A 50 14.88 20.33 -2.25
CA TRP A 50 15.11 18.90 -2.46
C TRP A 50 14.12 18.05 -1.65
N GLN A 51 13.93 18.38 -0.38
CA GLN A 51 12.95 17.72 0.47
C GLN A 51 11.55 17.81 -0.13
N GLY A 52 11.14 18.98 -0.65
CA GLY A 52 9.87 19.16 -1.35
C GLY A 52 9.73 18.24 -2.57
N GLU A 53 10.76 18.16 -3.41
CA GLU A 53 10.76 17.28 -4.59
C GLU A 53 10.67 15.79 -4.22
N VAL A 54 11.35 15.36 -3.15
CA VAL A 54 11.23 13.99 -2.61
C VAL A 54 9.81 13.70 -2.12
N LEU A 55 9.20 14.63 -1.39
CA LEU A 55 7.82 14.50 -0.91
C LEU A 55 6.83 14.40 -2.07
N ASP A 56 6.97 15.27 -3.08
CA ASP A 56 6.14 15.26 -4.28
C ASP A 56 6.30 13.96 -5.08
N PHE A 57 7.52 13.40 -5.13
CA PHE A 57 7.76 12.12 -5.79
C PHE A 57 7.08 10.96 -5.03
N LEU A 58 7.18 10.93 -3.70
CA LEU A 58 6.49 9.92 -2.89
C LEU A 58 4.97 10.03 -3.03
N PHE A 59 4.41 11.25 -3.11
CA PHE A 59 2.99 11.47 -3.37
C PHE A 59 2.56 10.95 -4.74
N GLN A 60 3.34 11.23 -5.79
CA GLN A 60 3.06 10.72 -7.14
C GLN A 60 3.12 9.18 -7.22
N GLN A 61 3.92 8.52 -6.38
CA GLN A 61 4.00 7.07 -6.27
C GLN A 61 2.92 6.46 -5.34
N GLY A 62 2.13 7.27 -4.64
CA GLY A 62 1.17 6.80 -3.63
C GLY A 62 1.84 6.25 -2.36
N LEU A 63 3.07 6.67 -2.08
CA LEU A 63 3.87 6.27 -0.91
C LEU A 63 3.85 7.32 0.22
N ASP A 64 3.16 8.45 0.02
CA ASP A 64 3.03 9.56 0.97
C ASP A 64 2.50 9.13 2.34
N ILE A 65 1.70 8.07 2.38
CA ILE A 65 1.18 7.50 3.62
C ILE A 65 2.29 7.04 4.57
N ALA A 66 3.46 6.63 4.07
CA ALA A 66 4.63 6.25 4.89
C ALA A 66 5.31 7.44 5.58
N ILE A 67 5.01 8.66 5.17
CA ILE A 67 5.60 9.89 5.74
C ILE A 67 4.80 10.37 6.97
N LYS A 68 3.59 9.82 7.17
CA LYS A 68 2.77 10.11 8.35
C LYS A 68 3.45 9.58 9.60
N GLU A 69 3.27 10.29 10.72
CA GLU A 69 3.85 9.91 12.02
C GLU A 69 3.44 8.49 12.47
N LYS A 70 2.24 8.05 12.08
CA LYS A 70 1.67 6.76 12.49
C LYS A 70 1.00 6.06 11.31
N ARG A 71 1.08 4.73 11.31
CA ARG A 71 0.30 3.87 10.41
C ARG A 71 -1.20 4.12 10.57
N PRO A 72 -1.95 4.36 9.49
CA PRO A 72 -3.42 4.40 9.54
C PRO A 72 -4.04 3.06 9.94
N LYS A 73 -5.18 3.07 10.61
CA LYS A 73 -5.83 1.85 11.12
C LYS A 73 -6.35 0.95 9.99
N GLU A 74 -6.58 1.56 8.84
CA GLU A 74 -7.14 0.96 7.63
C GLU A 74 -6.07 0.21 6.81
N VAL A 75 -4.79 0.39 7.14
CA VAL A 75 -3.67 -0.28 6.47
C VAL A 75 -3.19 -1.44 7.33
N GLU A 76 -3.16 -2.64 6.74
CA GLU A 76 -2.64 -3.85 7.37
C GLU A 76 -1.14 -3.71 7.65
N ASP A 77 -0.65 -4.36 8.71
CA ASP A 77 0.77 -4.38 9.07
C ASP A 77 1.68 -4.79 7.91
N ARG A 78 1.28 -5.80 7.14
CA ARG A 78 2.03 -6.28 5.98
C ARG A 78 2.16 -5.18 4.92
N ASP A 79 1.05 -4.56 4.56
CA ASP A 79 1.02 -3.54 3.52
C ASP A 79 1.79 -2.30 3.96
N TRP A 80 1.62 -1.89 5.21
CA TRP A 80 2.41 -0.83 5.81
C TRP A 80 3.91 -1.12 5.73
N SER A 81 4.34 -2.34 6.04
CA SER A 81 5.74 -2.73 5.93
C SER A 81 6.26 -2.65 4.50
N ILE A 82 5.46 -3.00 3.50
CA ILE A 82 5.83 -2.91 2.08
C ILE A 82 5.95 -1.44 1.67
N ILE A 83 4.95 -0.62 1.97
CA ILE A 83 4.93 0.81 1.61
C ILE A 83 6.10 1.53 2.27
N ASN A 84 6.32 1.30 3.57
CA ASN A 84 7.41 1.92 4.31
C ASN A 84 8.76 1.54 3.72
N ARG A 85 8.96 0.25 3.37
CA ARG A 85 10.18 -0.21 2.69
C ARG A 85 10.38 0.47 1.33
N LEU A 86 9.32 0.62 0.54
CA LEU A 86 9.39 1.28 -0.76
C LEU A 86 9.71 2.78 -0.62
N ALA A 87 9.07 3.47 0.33
CA ALA A 87 9.34 4.88 0.62
C ALA A 87 10.78 5.09 1.08
N CYS A 88 11.27 4.27 2.03
CA CYS A 88 12.66 4.33 2.48
C CYS A 88 13.65 4.07 1.32
N GLY A 89 13.42 3.05 0.50
CA GLY A 89 14.28 2.75 -0.64
C GLY A 89 14.30 3.89 -1.68
N THR A 90 13.15 4.54 -1.87
CA THR A 90 13.01 5.71 -2.74
C THR A 90 13.82 6.90 -2.20
N ILE A 91 13.63 7.27 -0.93
CA ILE A 91 14.39 8.35 -0.28
C ILE A 91 15.89 8.07 -0.33
N GLN A 92 16.30 6.84 -0.02
CA GLN A 92 17.70 6.43 -0.04
C GLN A 92 18.33 6.54 -1.43
N SER A 93 17.55 6.30 -2.49
CA SER A 93 18.03 6.47 -3.88
C SER A 93 18.39 7.92 -4.22
N PHE A 94 17.90 8.90 -3.46
CA PHE A 94 18.16 10.32 -3.63
C PHE A 94 19.22 10.88 -2.66
N LEU A 95 19.77 10.10 -1.74
CA LEU A 95 20.61 10.64 -0.66
C LEU A 95 22.13 10.55 -0.88
N SER A 96 22.60 9.72 -1.83
CA SER A 96 23.94 9.70 -2.42
C SER A 96 24.16 8.35 -3.08
N ARG A 97 24.95 8.31 -4.16
CA ARG A 97 25.51 7.07 -4.71
C ARG A 97 26.85 6.83 -4.03
N GLU A 98 26.94 5.85 -3.15
CA GLU A 98 28.24 5.22 -2.85
C GLU A 98 28.73 4.42 -4.08
#